data_AF-A0A5C7JXW6-F1
#
_entry.id   AF-A0A5C7JXW6-F1
#
_cell.length_a   1.000
_cell.length_b   1.000
_cell.length_c   1.000
_cell.angle_alpha   90.00
_cell.angle_beta   90.00
_cell.angle_gamma   90.00
#
_symmetry.space_group_name_H-M   'P 1'
#
loop_
_entity.id
_entity.type
_entity.pdbx_description
1 polymer ?
#
loop_
_entity_poly.entity_id
_entity_poly.type
_entity_poly.pdbx_seq_one_letter_code
_entity_poly.pdbx_strand_id
1 'polypeptide(L)'
;MSFSRRAALISLAALGTTATLPRLVRAAQPLMPRGNAPRVVIVGGGWGGLAAARRLRELAPQVDVVLIERASEFRSLPLSNRWLIDQVDERLLRRDYGGAARSAGYEFLQADVTAIDRERRQVHTAAGVVDYDWLILAVGIRDDYRPWFGDEPTPAAEARRRFGSAWQAADIAALKARLAAFSGGDLLMTIPPLPYRCPPAPYERACMVATLIRRRHLKARVVLLDPNPMMQVFSRVFSSQYRDLITYVPQARIKAVDPFKRTVTTDFETLRFDDAILMPPQQAGDLAWQAGLVAAGTDWAAVDPASHRTLADPRVFVVGDMIDRVSPLFGHYPKTGEMALRQGQIAAAHIAAEAAGREAPKLLPASTCFVLAGTEPMEMARIETTYRLRGDGLIQQAVKQHYDAQPRDEDVAWAKGMFAELFGAA
;
A
#
# COMPACT_ATOMS: atom_id res chain seq x y z
N MET A 1 -12.99 -56.36 55.66
CA MET A 1 -14.17 -57.20 55.98
C MET A 1 -15.37 -56.67 55.23
N SER A 2 -16.07 -57.58 54.55
CA SER A 2 -17.46 -57.54 54.07
C SER A 2 -17.90 -56.56 52.96
N PHE A 3 -18.32 -57.16 51.84
CA PHE A 3 -19.21 -56.64 50.81
C PHE A 3 -20.69 -56.80 51.22
N SER A 4 -21.57 -55.91 50.75
CA SER A 4 -23.01 -56.16 50.39
C SER A 4 -23.59 -54.85 49.81
N ARG A 5 -24.03 -54.69 48.54
CA ARG A 5 -25.13 -55.27 47.71
C ARG A 5 -26.57 -55.03 48.19
N ARG A 6 -27.26 -54.06 47.56
CA ARG A 6 -28.68 -54.01 47.05
C ARG A 6 -29.10 -52.53 46.91
N ALA A 7 -29.17 -51.93 45.72
CA ALA A 7 -30.20 -52.01 44.67
C ALA A 7 -31.61 -51.52 45.11
N ALA A 8 -32.03 -50.33 44.66
CA ALA A 8 -33.26 -50.11 43.88
C ALA A 8 -33.49 -48.63 43.51
N LEU A 9 -33.89 -48.46 42.25
CA LEU A 9 -34.31 -47.28 41.49
C LEU A 9 -35.41 -46.42 42.15
N ILE A 10 -35.46 -45.11 41.80
CA ILE A 10 -36.61 -44.43 41.17
C ILE A 10 -36.13 -43.10 40.54
N SER A 11 -36.58 -42.91 39.30
CA SER A 11 -36.31 -41.82 38.36
C SER A 11 -36.87 -40.47 38.79
N LEU A 12 -36.24 -39.36 38.40
CA LEU A 12 -36.96 -38.15 38.00
C LEU A 12 -36.15 -37.34 36.97
N ALA A 13 -36.84 -36.95 35.90
CA ALA A 13 -36.30 -36.28 34.72
C ALA A 13 -35.81 -34.85 35.02
N ALA A 14 -34.69 -34.47 34.42
CA ALA A 14 -34.34 -33.08 34.16
C ALA A 14 -33.92 -32.96 32.70
N LEU A 15 -34.92 -32.74 31.83
CA LEU A 15 -34.70 -32.22 30.47
C LEU A 15 -34.15 -30.80 30.61
N GLY A 16 -32.83 -30.66 30.55
CA GLY A 16 -32.18 -29.37 30.40
C GLY A 16 -32.43 -28.86 28.98
N THR A 17 -33.47 -28.04 28.79
CA THR A 17 -33.68 -27.27 27.57
C THR A 17 -32.60 -26.19 27.50
N THR A 18 -31.50 -26.44 26.79
CA THR A 18 -30.63 -25.38 26.29
C THR A 18 -31.36 -24.66 25.18
N ALA A 19 -32.11 -23.61 25.54
CA ALA A 19 -32.65 -22.67 24.58
C ALA A 19 -31.48 -21.91 23.94
N THR A 20 -30.95 -22.43 22.84
CA THR A 20 -30.11 -21.66 21.93
C THR A 20 -31.02 -20.63 21.28
N LEU A 21 -31.09 -19.43 21.84
CA LEU A 21 -31.67 -18.29 21.14
C LEU A 21 -30.99 -18.20 19.77
N PRO A 22 -31.74 -18.26 18.65
CA PRO A 22 -31.15 -18.01 17.36
C PRO A 22 -30.62 -16.57 17.41
N ARG A 23 -29.30 -16.43 17.26
CA ARG A 23 -28.67 -15.13 17.03
C ARG A 23 -29.34 -14.60 15.77
N LEU A 24 -30.32 -13.71 15.92
CA LEU A 24 -30.97 -13.04 14.80
C LEU A 24 -29.86 -12.31 14.04
N VAL A 25 -29.34 -12.96 13.00
CA VAL A 25 -28.49 -12.32 12.00
C VAL A 25 -29.42 -11.35 11.31
N ARG A 26 -29.47 -10.11 11.82
CA ARG A 26 -30.17 -9.02 11.16
C ARG A 26 -29.60 -8.97 9.74
N ALA A 27 -30.44 -9.23 8.75
CA ALA A 27 -30.04 -9.15 7.36
C ALA A 27 -29.37 -7.80 7.15
N ALA A 28 -28.12 -7.83 6.65
CA ALA A 28 -27.35 -6.61 6.47
C ALA A 28 -28.14 -5.66 5.57
N GLN A 29 -28.39 -4.44 6.05
CA GLN A 29 -29.22 -3.48 5.33
C GLN A 29 -28.43 -2.92 4.14
N PRO A 30 -29.00 -2.92 2.93
CA PRO A 30 -28.37 -2.28 1.78
C PRO A 30 -28.22 -0.78 2.02
N LEU A 31 -27.01 -0.26 1.85
CA LEU A 31 -26.72 1.17 1.95
C LEU A 31 -27.15 1.95 0.71
N MET A 32 -27.10 1.28 -0.44
CA MET A 32 -27.44 1.87 -1.72
C MET A 32 -28.41 0.93 -2.44
N PRO A 33 -29.62 1.38 -2.81
CA PRO A 33 -30.55 0.53 -3.54
C PRO A 33 -29.92 0.04 -4.85
N ARG A 34 -30.20 -1.20 -5.23
CA ARG A 34 -29.81 -1.71 -6.55
C ARG A 34 -30.68 -1.03 -7.62
N GLY A 35 -30.03 -0.33 -8.54
CA GLY A 35 -30.67 0.19 -9.76
C GLY A 35 -30.75 -0.87 -10.86
N ASN A 36 -31.19 -0.46 -12.05
CA ASN A 36 -31.22 -1.32 -13.25
C ASN A 36 -29.85 -1.43 -13.95
N ALA A 37 -28.92 -0.55 -13.62
CA ALA A 37 -27.56 -0.57 -14.14
C ALA A 37 -26.69 -1.57 -13.37
N PRO A 38 -25.80 -2.33 -14.04
CA PRO A 38 -24.75 -3.08 -13.36
C PRO A 38 -23.88 -2.17 -12.50
N ARG A 39 -23.44 -2.64 -11.33
CA ARG A 39 -22.64 -1.85 -10.40
C ARG A 39 -21.21 -2.34 -10.27
N VAL A 40 -20.27 -1.39 -10.33
CA VAL A 40 -18.87 -1.59 -9.96
C VAL A 40 -18.61 -0.93 -8.62
N VAL A 41 -18.19 -1.71 -7.64
CA VAL A 41 -17.72 -1.19 -6.36
C VAL A 41 -16.19 -1.18 -6.36
N ILE A 42 -15.60 -0.07 -5.95
CA ILE A 42 -14.16 0.13 -5.85
C ILE A 42 -13.84 0.39 -4.40
N VAL A 43 -12.95 -0.40 -3.81
CA VAL A 43 -12.56 -0.27 -2.40
C VAL A 43 -11.12 0.22 -2.30
N GLY A 44 -10.95 1.43 -1.77
CA GLY A 44 -9.68 2.14 -1.64
C GLY A 44 -9.55 3.31 -2.63
N GLY A 45 -9.52 4.53 -2.11
CA GLY A 45 -9.37 5.79 -2.84
C GLY A 45 -7.92 6.18 -3.13
N GLY A 46 -7.03 5.21 -3.29
CA GLY A 46 -5.65 5.45 -3.70
C GLY A 46 -5.51 5.71 -5.22
N TRP A 47 -4.26 5.74 -5.70
CA TRP A 47 -3.94 5.96 -7.11
C TRP A 47 -4.70 5.04 -8.07
N GLY A 48 -4.77 3.74 -7.77
CA GLY A 48 -5.47 2.78 -8.63
C GLY A 48 -6.99 2.87 -8.58
N GLY A 49 -7.58 3.08 -7.38
CA GLY A 49 -9.02 3.15 -7.23
C GLY A 49 -9.62 4.41 -7.87
N LEU A 50 -8.98 5.58 -7.66
CA LEU A 50 -9.39 6.83 -8.30
C LEU A 50 -9.29 6.75 -9.83
N ALA A 51 -8.20 6.18 -10.34
CA ALA A 51 -8.00 6.00 -11.78
C ALA A 51 -9.07 5.09 -12.38
N ALA A 52 -9.37 3.98 -11.70
CA ALA A 52 -10.42 3.06 -12.13
C ALA A 52 -11.79 3.72 -12.13
N ALA A 53 -12.14 4.46 -11.07
CA ALA A 53 -13.43 5.13 -10.92
C ALA A 53 -13.66 6.12 -12.07
N ARG A 54 -12.69 7.01 -12.31
CA ARG A 54 -12.76 7.97 -13.40
C ARG A 54 -12.84 7.28 -14.76
N ARG A 55 -11.96 6.29 -15.00
CA ARG A 55 -11.89 5.61 -16.29
C ARG A 55 -13.14 4.81 -16.63
N LEU A 56 -13.80 4.22 -15.63
CA LEU A 56 -15.09 3.55 -15.81
C LEU A 56 -16.18 4.53 -16.24
N ARG A 57 -16.23 5.73 -15.66
CA ARG A 57 -17.20 6.75 -16.08
C ARG A 57 -16.98 7.24 -17.52
N GLU A 58 -15.73 7.26 -17.97
CA GLU A 58 -15.39 7.59 -19.36
C GLU A 58 -15.77 6.47 -20.34
N LEU A 59 -15.53 5.21 -19.99
CA LEU A 59 -15.66 4.07 -20.90
C LEU A 59 -17.02 3.35 -20.85
N ALA A 60 -17.70 3.41 -19.71
CA ALA A 60 -18.94 2.71 -19.44
C ALA A 60 -19.92 3.60 -18.66
N PRO A 61 -20.39 4.72 -19.24
CA PRO A 61 -21.30 5.65 -18.56
C PRO A 61 -22.62 5.02 -18.09
N GLN A 62 -22.99 3.86 -18.66
CA GLN A 62 -24.16 3.06 -18.28
C GLN A 62 -23.98 2.23 -17.00
N VAL A 63 -22.76 2.13 -16.46
CA VAL A 63 -22.45 1.34 -15.25
C VAL A 63 -22.48 2.25 -14.02
N ASP A 64 -23.12 1.81 -12.95
CA ASP A 64 -23.10 2.49 -11.66
C ASP A 64 -21.73 2.29 -10.99
N VAL A 65 -21.05 3.36 -10.61
CA VAL A 65 -19.68 3.32 -10.07
C VAL A 65 -19.67 3.91 -8.66
N VAL A 66 -19.29 3.09 -7.69
CA VAL A 66 -19.20 3.47 -6.27
C VAL A 66 -17.77 3.30 -5.78
N LEU A 67 -17.14 4.39 -5.36
CA LEU A 67 -15.83 4.38 -4.69
C LEU A 67 -16.01 4.49 -3.18
N ILE A 68 -15.47 3.52 -2.44
CA ILE A 68 -15.50 3.46 -0.98
C ILE A 68 -14.09 3.68 -0.42
N GLU A 69 -13.92 4.68 0.44
CA GLU A 69 -12.65 5.02 1.08
C GLU A 69 -12.90 5.57 2.50
N ARG A 70 -12.02 5.28 3.45
CA ARG A 70 -12.17 5.72 4.83
C ARG A 70 -11.73 7.17 5.05
N ALA A 71 -10.68 7.59 4.34
CA ALA A 71 -10.12 8.91 4.45
C ALA A 71 -11.06 9.97 3.84
N SER A 72 -11.15 11.13 4.49
CA SER A 72 -11.95 12.25 3.98
C SER A 72 -11.27 12.98 2.82
N GLU A 73 -9.96 12.80 2.64
CA GLU A 73 -9.18 13.40 1.57
C GLU A 73 -8.08 12.45 1.09
N PHE A 74 -7.72 12.59 -0.18
CA PHE A 74 -6.56 11.92 -0.73
C PHE A 74 -5.29 12.64 -0.26
N ARG A 75 -4.28 11.87 0.15
CA ARG A 75 -2.94 12.38 0.43
C ARG A 75 -1.88 11.57 -0.32
N SER A 76 -1.12 12.25 -1.18
CA SER A 76 -0.03 11.67 -1.96
C SER A 76 1.19 11.35 -1.09
N LEU A 77 1.67 10.10 -1.17
CA LEU A 77 3.00 9.73 -0.68
C LEU A 77 4.13 10.09 -1.67
N PRO A 78 3.96 10.03 -3.01
CA PRO A 78 4.89 10.71 -3.91
C PRO A 78 5.04 12.19 -3.52
N LEU A 79 6.29 12.68 -3.54
CA LEU A 79 6.74 13.99 -3.03
C LEU A 79 6.63 14.20 -1.51
N SER A 80 6.11 13.24 -0.74
CA SER A 80 6.01 13.39 0.72
C SER A 80 7.37 13.50 1.41
N ASN A 81 8.41 12.85 0.88
CA ASN A 81 9.78 12.98 1.39
C ASN A 81 10.29 14.43 1.29
N ARG A 82 9.98 15.13 0.19
CA ARG A 82 10.29 16.56 0.03
C ARG A 82 9.49 17.43 1.00
N TRP A 83 8.23 17.06 1.24
CA TRP A 83 7.39 17.74 2.23
C TRP A 83 7.91 17.58 3.66
N LEU A 84 8.50 16.43 4.01
CA LEU A 84 9.09 16.20 5.34
C LEU A 84 10.12 17.30 5.69
N ILE A 85 10.84 17.82 4.69
CA ILE A 85 11.90 18.83 4.84
C ILE A 85 11.55 20.20 4.26
N ASP A 86 10.26 20.49 4.11
CA ASP A 86 9.73 21.79 3.69
C ASP A 86 10.17 22.24 2.27
N GLN A 87 10.54 21.30 1.39
CA GLN A 87 10.86 21.60 0.00
C GLN A 87 9.63 21.71 -0.91
N VAL A 88 8.47 21.22 -0.47
CA VAL A 88 7.18 21.39 -1.15
C VAL A 88 6.08 21.66 -0.13
N ASP A 89 5.05 22.39 -0.56
CA ASP A 89 3.87 22.71 0.25
C ASP A 89 2.92 21.50 0.37
N GLU A 90 2.30 21.32 1.54
CA GLU A 90 1.35 20.23 1.78
C GLU A 90 0.15 20.26 0.83
N ARG A 91 -0.29 21.46 0.40
CA ARG A 91 -1.38 21.66 -0.55
C ARG A 91 -1.15 20.93 -1.86
N LEU A 92 0.11 20.72 -2.26
CA LEU A 92 0.44 19.93 -3.45
C LEU A 92 0.00 18.47 -3.32
N LEU A 93 0.01 17.92 -2.11
CA LEU A 93 -0.19 16.48 -1.82
C LEU A 93 -1.64 16.11 -1.53
N ARG A 94 -2.52 17.08 -1.24
CA ARG A 94 -3.89 16.84 -0.75
C ARG A 94 -4.94 17.08 -1.83
N ARG A 95 -5.95 16.21 -1.94
CA ARG A 95 -7.06 16.36 -2.90
C ARG A 95 -8.40 15.95 -2.30
N ASP A 96 -9.47 16.64 -2.69
CA ASP A 96 -10.85 16.37 -2.24
C ASP A 96 -11.47 15.21 -3.02
N TYR A 97 -11.89 14.17 -2.30
CA TYR A 97 -12.60 13.04 -2.91
C TYR A 97 -13.98 13.43 -3.42
N GLY A 98 -14.71 14.29 -2.70
CA GLY A 98 -16.05 14.71 -3.11
C GLY A 98 -16.03 15.48 -4.41
N GLY A 99 -15.07 16.39 -4.58
CA GLY A 99 -14.83 17.14 -5.81
C GLY A 99 -14.45 16.24 -6.97
N ALA A 100 -13.57 15.26 -6.73
CA ALA A 100 -13.20 14.25 -7.73
C ALA A 100 -14.42 13.46 -8.23
N ALA A 101 -15.27 13.02 -7.30
CA ALA A 101 -16.48 12.26 -7.56
C ALA A 101 -17.50 13.05 -8.38
N ARG A 102 -17.79 14.30 -7.96
CA ARG A 102 -18.70 15.20 -8.69
C ARG A 102 -18.21 15.50 -10.10
N SER A 103 -16.91 15.76 -10.26
CA SER A 103 -16.28 16.07 -11.55
C SER A 103 -16.34 14.89 -12.53
N ALA A 104 -16.09 13.68 -12.06
CA ALA A 104 -16.08 12.48 -12.89
C ALA A 104 -17.44 11.77 -13.00
N GLY A 105 -18.41 12.11 -12.15
CA GLY A 105 -19.75 11.54 -12.14
C GLY A 105 -19.82 10.11 -11.60
N TYR A 106 -19.06 9.80 -10.54
CA TYR A 106 -19.20 8.56 -9.75
C TYR A 106 -19.66 8.86 -8.32
N GLU A 107 -20.17 7.86 -7.62
CA GLU A 107 -20.58 7.98 -6.22
C GLU A 107 -19.38 7.77 -5.29
N PHE A 108 -19.20 8.67 -4.33
CA PHE A 108 -18.19 8.54 -3.29
C PHE A 108 -18.84 8.25 -1.94
N LEU A 109 -18.49 7.12 -1.35
CA LEU A 109 -18.94 6.72 -0.03
C LEU A 109 -17.76 6.73 0.93
N GLN A 110 -17.72 7.73 1.82
CA GLN A 110 -16.71 7.75 2.88
C GLN A 110 -17.09 6.73 3.96
N ALA A 111 -16.46 5.55 3.96
CA ALA A 111 -16.74 4.49 4.92
C ALA A 111 -15.56 3.52 5.10
N ASP A 112 -15.46 2.94 6.29
CA ASP A 112 -14.59 1.79 6.54
C ASP A 112 -15.23 0.50 6.02
N VAL A 113 -14.53 -0.17 5.11
CA VAL A 113 -14.87 -1.53 4.69
C VAL A 113 -14.30 -2.51 5.70
N THR A 114 -15.17 -3.41 6.18
CA THR A 114 -14.89 -4.36 7.25
C THR A 114 -14.80 -5.81 6.77
N ALA A 115 -15.44 -6.12 5.64
CA ALA A 115 -15.37 -7.43 5.01
C ALA A 115 -15.80 -7.36 3.53
N ILE A 116 -15.42 -8.39 2.77
CA ILE A 116 -15.86 -8.62 1.39
C ILE A 116 -16.44 -10.02 1.34
N ASP A 117 -17.73 -10.12 1.05
CA ASP A 117 -18.41 -11.38 0.80
C ASP A 117 -18.50 -11.60 -0.72
N ARG A 118 -17.60 -12.46 -1.23
CA ARG A 118 -17.50 -12.75 -2.66
C ARG A 118 -18.65 -13.60 -3.18
N GLU A 119 -19.20 -14.49 -2.34
CA GLU A 119 -20.29 -15.38 -2.73
C GLU A 119 -21.59 -14.59 -2.92
N ARG A 120 -21.90 -13.69 -1.98
CA ARG A 120 -23.07 -12.81 -2.05
C ARG A 120 -22.84 -11.59 -2.93
N ARG A 121 -21.59 -11.30 -3.28
CA ARG A 121 -21.13 -10.10 -4.01
C ARG A 121 -21.46 -8.82 -3.25
N GLN A 122 -21.01 -8.76 -1.99
CA GLN A 122 -21.29 -7.66 -1.07
C GLN A 122 -20.00 -7.11 -0.45
N VAL A 123 -19.90 -5.78 -0.41
CA VAL A 123 -18.90 -5.07 0.40
C VAL A 123 -19.56 -4.62 1.69
N HIS A 124 -18.99 -5.00 2.83
CA HIS A 124 -19.53 -4.72 4.15
C HIS A 124 -18.86 -3.51 4.77
N THR A 125 -19.66 -2.60 5.31
CA THR A 125 -19.21 -1.46 6.11
C THR A 125 -19.94 -1.49 7.46
N ALA A 126 -19.52 -0.64 8.40
CA ALA A 126 -20.24 -0.48 9.67
C ALA A 126 -21.69 0.01 9.50
N ALA A 127 -21.99 0.73 8.42
CA ALA A 127 -23.32 1.31 8.18
C ALA A 127 -24.25 0.36 7.39
N GLY A 128 -23.71 -0.69 6.77
CA GLY A 128 -24.47 -1.65 5.96
C GLY A 128 -23.66 -2.18 4.77
N VAL A 129 -24.35 -2.76 3.79
CA VAL A 129 -23.72 -3.45 2.65
C VAL A 129 -23.94 -2.72 1.33
N VAL A 130 -22.97 -2.85 0.43
CA VAL A 130 -23.07 -2.41 -0.97
C VAL A 130 -22.91 -3.63 -1.87
N ASP A 131 -23.97 -4.01 -2.57
CA ASP A 131 -23.92 -5.08 -3.58
C ASP A 131 -23.09 -4.66 -4.78
N TYR A 132 -22.46 -5.62 -5.47
CA TYR A 132 -21.73 -5.37 -6.71
C TYR A 132 -21.96 -6.43 -7.79
N ASP A 133 -21.67 -6.06 -9.03
CA ASP A 133 -21.51 -6.98 -10.16
C ASP A 133 -20.04 -7.21 -10.49
N TRP A 134 -19.21 -6.15 -10.35
CA TRP A 134 -17.76 -6.26 -10.30
C TRP A 134 -17.18 -5.51 -9.08
N LEU A 135 -16.04 -6.00 -8.60
CA LEU A 135 -15.29 -5.40 -7.50
C LEU A 135 -13.87 -5.08 -7.94
N ILE A 136 -13.40 -3.87 -7.67
CA ILE A 136 -11.98 -3.51 -7.77
C ILE A 136 -11.45 -3.25 -6.36
N LEU A 137 -10.46 -4.03 -5.94
CA LEU A 137 -9.79 -3.84 -4.66
C LEU A 137 -8.47 -3.08 -4.88
N ALA A 138 -8.32 -1.93 -4.22
CA ALA A 138 -7.20 -0.99 -4.37
C ALA A 138 -6.68 -0.47 -3.02
N VAL A 139 -6.67 -1.31 -1.97
CA VAL A 139 -6.31 -0.93 -0.59
C VAL A 139 -4.81 -0.90 -0.25
N GLY A 140 -3.94 -1.11 -1.23
CA GLY A 140 -2.49 -0.97 -1.04
C GLY A 140 -1.86 -2.02 -0.13
N ILE A 141 -0.88 -1.62 0.67
CA ILE A 141 -0.09 -2.51 1.52
C ILE A 141 -0.54 -2.48 2.98
N ARG A 142 -0.20 -3.54 3.72
CA ARG A 142 -0.05 -3.49 5.18
C ARG A 142 1.40 -3.72 5.57
N ASP A 143 1.79 -3.16 6.71
CA ASP A 143 3.08 -3.40 7.33
C ASP A 143 3.03 -4.72 8.12
N ASP A 144 4.03 -5.59 7.92
CA ASP A 144 4.15 -6.86 8.61
C ASP A 144 5.29 -6.84 9.63
N TYR A 145 4.92 -6.65 10.88
CA TYR A 145 5.82 -6.59 12.01
C TYR A 145 6.18 -7.97 12.60
N ARG A 146 5.53 -9.07 12.17
CA ARG A 146 5.77 -10.41 12.69
C ARG A 146 7.22 -10.89 12.54
N PRO A 147 7.94 -10.59 11.44
CA PRO A 147 9.34 -10.97 11.32
C PRO A 147 10.27 -10.39 12.39
N TRP A 148 9.84 -9.35 13.12
CA TRP A 148 10.64 -8.75 14.21
C TRP A 148 10.14 -9.08 15.60
N PHE A 149 8.83 -9.36 15.75
CA PHE A 149 8.16 -9.48 17.05
C PHE A 149 7.36 -10.77 17.23
N GLY A 150 7.31 -11.64 16.22
CA GLY A 150 6.37 -12.76 16.21
C GLY A 150 4.92 -12.27 16.34
N ASP A 151 4.13 -12.99 17.13
CA ASP A 151 2.73 -12.64 17.41
C ASP A 151 2.57 -11.72 18.63
N GLU A 152 3.63 -11.03 19.08
CA GLU A 152 3.57 -10.13 20.24
C GLU A 152 3.02 -8.74 19.85
N PRO A 153 1.79 -8.37 20.24
CA PRO A 153 1.16 -7.14 19.76
C PRO A 153 1.73 -5.87 20.43
N THR A 154 2.17 -5.96 21.69
CA THR A 154 2.64 -4.82 22.47
C THR A 154 3.91 -4.17 21.91
N PRO A 155 5.02 -4.91 21.67
CA PRO A 155 6.21 -4.31 21.09
C PRO A 155 5.99 -3.86 19.63
N ALA A 156 5.19 -4.57 18.84
CA ALA A 156 4.85 -4.16 17.49
C ALA A 156 4.07 -2.81 17.47
N ALA A 157 3.07 -2.67 18.33
CA ALA A 157 2.31 -1.42 18.47
C ALA A 157 3.20 -0.26 18.95
N GLU A 158 4.12 -0.53 19.88
CA GLU A 158 5.07 0.48 20.37
C GLU A 158 6.03 0.93 19.27
N ALA A 159 6.59 -0.01 18.50
CA ALA A 159 7.46 0.28 17.38
C ALA A 159 6.76 1.11 16.31
N ARG A 160 5.52 0.74 15.95
CA ARG A 160 4.69 1.51 15.01
C ARG A 160 4.42 2.92 15.51
N ARG A 161 4.02 3.06 16.78
CA ARG A 161 3.66 4.35 17.40
C ARG A 161 4.83 5.32 17.46
N ARG A 162 6.02 4.85 17.87
CA ARG A 162 7.16 5.72 18.15
C ARG A 162 8.11 5.88 16.97
N PHE A 163 8.26 4.83 16.18
CA PHE A 163 9.30 4.72 15.16
C PHE A 163 8.74 4.33 13.79
N GLY A 164 7.43 4.53 13.58
CA GLY A 164 6.74 4.16 12.35
C GLY A 164 7.37 4.74 11.08
N SER A 165 7.23 3.96 10.00
CA SER A 165 7.78 4.23 8.68
C SER A 165 7.09 5.36 7.92
N ALA A 166 5.83 5.67 8.24
CA ALA A 166 4.97 6.48 7.38
C ALA A 166 4.86 5.96 5.92
N TRP A 167 4.74 4.64 5.74
CA TRP A 167 4.29 4.04 4.48
C TRP A 167 2.80 4.22 4.20
N GLN A 168 2.04 4.61 5.23
CA GLN A 168 0.63 4.98 5.11
C GLN A 168 0.51 6.50 5.13
N ALA A 169 -0.37 7.04 4.28
CA ALA A 169 -0.53 8.48 4.15
C ALA A 169 -0.98 9.16 5.46
N ALA A 170 -1.73 8.45 6.31
CA ALA A 170 -2.16 8.94 7.62
C ALA A 170 -0.99 9.21 8.59
N ASP A 171 0.13 8.50 8.41
CA ASP A 171 1.24 8.50 9.38
C ASP A 171 2.31 9.57 9.05
N ILE A 172 2.26 10.18 7.86
CA ILE A 172 3.33 11.08 7.38
C ILE A 172 3.45 12.37 8.19
N ALA A 173 2.33 12.90 8.69
CA ALA A 173 2.34 14.10 9.53
C ALA A 173 3.00 13.85 10.90
N ALA A 174 2.76 12.68 11.49
CA ALA A 174 3.43 12.27 12.72
C ALA A 174 4.94 12.11 12.51
N LEU A 175 5.36 11.53 11.37
CA LEU A 175 6.78 11.46 11.03
C LEU A 175 7.41 12.84 10.87
N LYS A 176 6.75 13.78 10.18
CA LYS A 176 7.24 15.17 10.04
C LYS A 176 7.43 15.83 11.40
N ALA A 177 6.45 15.72 12.30
CA ALA A 177 6.54 16.30 13.65
C ALA A 177 7.70 15.69 14.44
N ARG A 178 7.91 14.38 14.34
CA ARG A 178 9.04 13.70 15.00
C ARG A 178 10.40 14.16 14.46
N LEU A 179 10.53 14.28 13.14
CA LEU A 179 11.76 14.82 12.52
C LEU A 179 12.01 16.28 12.92
N ALA A 180 10.97 17.10 13.08
CA ALA A 180 11.11 18.45 13.61
C ALA A 180 11.59 18.45 15.07
N ALA A 181 11.11 17.53 15.89
CA ALA A 181 11.53 17.38 17.29
C ALA A 181 12.90 16.70 17.48
N PHE A 182 13.43 16.01 16.47
CA PHE A 182 14.73 15.34 16.55
C PHE A 182 15.88 16.34 16.81
N SER A 183 16.72 16.03 17.78
CA SER A 183 17.73 16.97 18.33
C SER A 183 19.19 16.51 18.18
N GLY A 184 19.46 15.28 17.76
CA GLY A 184 20.82 14.74 17.73
C GLY A 184 20.89 13.23 17.87
N GLY A 185 22.06 12.66 17.59
CA GLY A 185 22.34 11.23 17.77
C GLY A 185 22.17 10.38 16.51
N ASP A 186 22.08 9.06 16.71
CA ASP A 186 21.91 8.10 15.62
C ASP A 186 20.42 7.95 15.31
N LEU A 187 20.01 8.40 14.12
CA LEU A 187 18.70 8.14 13.55
C LEU A 187 18.78 6.89 12.67
N LEU A 188 18.30 5.77 13.20
CA LEU A 188 18.35 4.49 12.50
C LEU A 188 17.19 4.37 11.51
N MET A 189 17.47 4.05 10.26
CA MET A 189 16.47 3.77 9.23
C MET A 189 16.65 2.34 8.74
N THR A 190 15.54 1.62 8.57
CA THR A 190 15.56 0.28 7.97
C THR A 190 14.95 0.33 6.58
N ILE A 191 15.47 -0.47 5.66
CA ILE A 191 14.83 -0.75 4.37
C ILE A 191 14.16 -2.13 4.45
N PRO A 192 12.89 -2.28 4.03
CA PRO A 192 12.25 -3.59 3.99
C PRO A 192 12.96 -4.52 2.99
N PRO A 193 12.92 -5.85 3.19
CA PRO A 193 13.26 -6.78 2.12
C PRO A 193 12.26 -6.62 0.96
N LEU A 194 12.73 -6.78 -0.28
CA LEU A 194 11.86 -6.81 -1.46
C LEU A 194 10.87 -7.99 -1.42
N PRO A 195 9.66 -7.83 -1.99
CA PRO A 195 9.13 -6.62 -2.61
C PRO A 195 8.48 -5.65 -1.58
N TYR A 196 8.60 -4.34 -1.82
CA TYR A 196 7.93 -3.29 -1.05
C TYR A 196 7.55 -2.09 -1.92
N ARG A 197 6.69 -1.21 -1.39
CA ARG A 197 6.22 0.03 -2.01
C ARG A 197 7.38 0.97 -2.33
N CYS A 198 7.47 1.41 -3.58
CA CYS A 198 8.44 2.38 -4.08
C CYS A 198 9.91 2.09 -3.64
N PRO A 199 10.61 1.14 -4.28
CA PRO A 199 11.99 0.77 -3.95
C PRO A 199 12.98 1.92 -3.70
N PRO A 200 12.99 3.04 -4.45
CA PRO A 200 13.91 4.13 -4.18
C PRO A 200 13.55 5.01 -2.97
N ALA A 201 12.32 4.97 -2.47
CA ALA A 201 11.83 5.92 -1.47
C ALA A 201 12.56 5.89 -0.11
N PRO A 202 13.02 4.73 0.42
CA PRO A 202 13.79 4.70 1.66
C PRO A 202 15.15 5.40 1.54
N TYR A 203 15.83 5.24 0.40
CA TYR A 203 17.10 5.91 0.13
C TYR A 203 16.90 7.41 -0.07
N GLU A 204 15.89 7.82 -0.85
CA GLU A 204 15.50 9.22 -1.00
C GLU A 204 15.20 9.85 0.37
N ARG A 205 14.46 9.14 1.22
CA ARG A 205 14.16 9.60 2.58
C ARG A 205 15.42 9.75 3.42
N ALA A 206 16.37 8.82 3.33
CA ALA A 206 17.64 8.94 4.04
C ALA A 206 18.40 10.22 3.61
N CYS A 207 18.40 10.53 2.31
CA CYS A 207 18.94 11.80 1.78
C CYS A 207 18.20 13.02 2.36
N MET A 208 16.86 12.99 2.42
CA MET A 208 16.07 14.10 2.99
C MET A 208 16.37 14.30 4.47
N VAL A 209 16.41 13.21 5.26
CA VAL A 209 16.72 13.27 6.70
C VAL A 209 18.15 13.77 6.93
N ALA A 210 19.13 13.30 6.15
CA ALA A 210 20.51 13.79 6.20
C ALA A 210 20.60 15.29 5.85
N THR A 211 19.80 15.76 4.89
CA THR A 211 19.68 17.19 4.55
C THR A 211 19.12 18.00 5.72
N LEU A 212 18.08 17.49 6.40
CA LEU A 212 17.52 18.12 7.60
C LEU A 212 18.57 18.24 8.71
N ILE A 213 19.35 17.17 8.96
CA ILE A 213 20.44 17.14 9.94
C ILE A 213 21.47 18.24 9.61
N ARG A 214 21.89 18.34 8.34
CA ARG A 214 22.87 19.34 7.88
C ARG A 214 22.35 20.77 8.07
N ARG A 215 21.15 21.07 7.57
CA ARG A 215 20.54 22.42 7.62
C ARG A 215 20.32 22.91 9.05
N ARG A 216 20.06 21.99 9.98
CA ARG A 216 19.84 22.28 11.40
C ARG A 216 21.12 22.20 12.24
N HIS A 217 22.26 21.89 11.62
CA HIS A 217 23.55 21.72 12.29
C HIS A 217 23.49 20.74 13.48
N LEU A 218 22.69 19.68 13.36
CA LEU A 218 22.55 18.69 14.42
C LEU A 218 23.80 17.81 14.50
N LYS A 219 24.23 17.46 15.71
CA LYS A 219 25.22 16.41 15.94
C LYS A 219 24.55 15.05 15.78
N ALA A 220 24.29 14.66 14.54
CA ALA A 220 23.55 13.46 14.20
C ALA A 220 24.03 12.83 12.89
N ARG A 221 23.61 11.59 12.67
CA ARG A 221 23.72 10.89 11.39
C ARG A 221 22.53 9.94 11.20
N VAL A 222 22.33 9.53 9.96
CA VAL A 222 21.43 8.44 9.58
C VAL A 222 22.23 7.13 9.54
N VAL A 223 21.76 6.09 10.22
CA VAL A 223 22.28 4.73 10.08
C VAL A 223 21.28 3.93 9.26
N LEU A 224 21.61 3.64 8.00
CA LEU A 224 20.69 3.02 7.04
C LEU A 224 20.98 1.53 6.88
N LEU A 225 20.12 0.68 7.43
CA LEU A 225 20.21 -0.77 7.36
C LEU A 225 19.46 -1.29 6.13
N ASP A 226 20.19 -1.90 5.20
CA ASP A 226 19.62 -2.40 3.94
C ASP A 226 19.89 -3.89 3.73
N PRO A 227 18.85 -4.76 3.72
CA PRO A 227 19.00 -6.17 3.39
C PRO A 227 19.09 -6.43 1.88
N ASN A 228 18.87 -5.43 1.03
CA ASN A 228 18.79 -5.57 -0.42
C ASN A 228 20.12 -5.19 -1.11
N PRO A 229 20.29 -5.53 -2.40
CA PRO A 229 21.34 -4.94 -3.22
C PRO A 229 21.18 -3.42 -3.31
N MET A 230 22.28 -2.67 -3.12
CA MET A 230 22.26 -1.21 -3.17
C MET A 230 21.75 -0.71 -4.53
N MET A 231 20.80 0.23 -4.49
CA MET A 231 20.39 0.98 -5.67
C MET A 231 21.50 1.91 -6.15
N GLN A 232 22.04 1.66 -7.35
CA GLN A 232 23.24 2.32 -7.88
C GLN A 232 23.11 3.85 -8.01
N VAL A 233 21.91 4.38 -8.21
CA VAL A 233 21.68 5.83 -8.23
C VAL A 233 22.14 6.53 -6.94
N PHE A 234 22.11 5.84 -5.79
CA PHE A 234 22.47 6.42 -4.50
C PHE A 234 23.95 6.24 -4.12
N SER A 235 24.70 5.35 -4.79
CA SER A 235 26.08 5.00 -4.39
C SER A 235 27.02 6.21 -4.42
N ARG A 236 26.94 7.03 -5.47
CA ARG A 236 27.75 8.25 -5.61
C ARG A 236 27.34 9.30 -4.58
N VAL A 237 26.05 9.57 -4.41
CA VAL A 237 25.58 10.62 -3.47
C VAL A 237 25.90 10.27 -2.02
N PHE A 238 25.84 8.99 -1.63
CA PHE A 238 26.24 8.55 -0.30
C PHE A 238 27.74 8.73 -0.05
N SER A 239 28.59 8.46 -1.05
CA SER A 239 30.05 8.60 -0.92
C SER A 239 30.58 10.04 -1.11
N SER A 240 29.74 10.93 -1.65
CA SER A 240 30.02 12.35 -1.85
C SER A 240 29.16 13.22 -0.93
N GLN A 241 27.98 13.65 -1.36
CA GLN A 241 27.12 14.60 -0.65
C GLN A 241 26.82 14.21 0.81
N TYR A 242 26.67 12.91 1.11
CA TYR A 242 26.19 12.44 2.41
C TYR A 242 27.19 11.59 3.19
N ARG A 243 28.48 11.60 2.82
CA ARG A 243 29.54 10.76 3.42
C ARG A 243 29.53 10.78 4.94
N ASP A 244 29.45 11.97 5.52
CA ASP A 244 29.57 12.17 6.97
C ASP A 244 28.21 12.13 7.68
N LEU A 245 27.12 11.95 6.93
CA LEU A 245 25.74 12.05 7.42
C LEU A 245 24.97 10.74 7.28
N ILE A 246 25.37 9.84 6.39
CA ILE A 246 24.73 8.54 6.18
C ILE A 246 25.77 7.44 6.35
N THR A 247 25.60 6.63 7.38
CA THR A 247 26.29 5.34 7.52
C THR A 247 25.42 4.26 6.90
N TYR A 248 25.77 3.81 5.69
CA TYR A 248 25.06 2.74 4.99
C TYR A 248 25.60 1.36 5.40
N VAL A 249 24.72 0.47 5.83
CA VAL A 249 25.04 -0.89 6.27
C VAL A 249 24.40 -1.89 5.30
N PRO A 250 25.17 -2.46 4.35
CA PRO A 250 24.65 -3.44 3.40
C PRO A 250 24.37 -4.79 4.07
N GLN A 251 23.55 -5.61 3.40
CA GLN A 251 23.24 -6.99 3.83
C GLN A 251 22.71 -7.05 5.28
N ALA A 252 22.08 -5.97 5.76
CA ALA A 252 21.63 -5.84 7.12
C ALA A 252 20.22 -6.43 7.27
N ARG A 253 20.12 -7.77 7.23
CA ARG A 253 18.87 -8.45 7.57
C ARG A 253 18.58 -8.28 9.05
N ILE A 254 17.40 -7.77 9.36
CA ILE A 254 16.93 -7.54 10.72
C ILE A 254 16.29 -8.81 11.26
N LYS A 255 16.72 -9.26 12.43
CA LYS A 255 16.15 -10.41 13.16
C LYS A 255 15.17 -9.98 14.24
N ALA A 256 15.45 -8.88 14.92
CA ALA A 256 14.65 -8.42 16.05
C ALA A 256 14.78 -6.91 16.24
N VAL A 257 13.75 -6.33 16.84
CA VAL A 257 13.72 -4.94 17.27
C VAL A 257 13.27 -4.92 18.73
N ASP A 258 13.86 -4.06 19.55
CA ASP A 258 13.36 -3.75 20.88
C ASP A 258 13.09 -2.23 20.95
N PRO A 259 11.82 -1.79 20.82
CA PRO A 259 11.49 -0.36 20.82
C PRO A 259 11.62 0.28 22.21
N PHE A 260 11.68 -0.52 23.27
CA PHE A 260 11.84 -0.02 24.64
C PHE A 260 13.31 0.27 24.93
N LYS A 261 14.19 -0.67 24.57
CA LYS A 261 15.66 -0.51 24.68
C LYS A 261 16.28 0.28 23.53
N ARG A 262 15.50 0.58 22.49
CA ARG A 262 15.93 1.27 21.26
C ARG A 262 17.08 0.55 20.57
N THR A 263 16.89 -0.74 20.30
CA THR A 263 17.88 -1.56 19.60
C THR A 263 17.30 -2.28 18.39
N VAL A 264 18.14 -2.46 17.37
CA VAL A 264 17.87 -3.34 16.23
C VAL A 264 18.98 -4.39 16.18
N THR A 265 18.60 -5.67 16.14
CA THR A 265 19.53 -6.79 15.99
C THR A 265 19.50 -7.28 14.55
N THR A 266 20.67 -7.32 13.92
CA THR A 266 20.88 -7.85 12.57
C THR A 266 21.46 -9.27 12.62
N ASP A 267 21.80 -9.83 11.46
CA ASP A 267 22.56 -11.08 11.40
C ASP A 267 23.95 -11.00 12.05
N PHE A 268 24.54 -9.80 12.16
CA PHE A 268 25.95 -9.62 12.55
C PHE A 268 26.14 -8.89 13.87
N GLU A 269 25.25 -7.95 14.21
CA GLU A 269 25.43 -7.09 15.38
C GLU A 269 24.10 -6.59 15.95
N THR A 270 24.17 -5.94 17.11
CA THR A 270 23.04 -5.19 17.69
C THR A 270 23.40 -3.73 17.77
N LEU A 271 22.60 -2.89 17.09
CA LEU A 271 22.79 -1.45 17.05
C LEU A 271 21.80 -0.77 18.00
N ARG A 272 22.27 0.24 18.73
CA ARG A 272 21.41 1.18 19.48
C ARG A 272 21.08 2.39 18.62
N PHE A 273 19.95 3.04 18.90
CA PHE A 273 19.55 4.27 18.22
C PHE A 273 18.93 5.28 19.19
N ASP A 274 19.07 6.56 18.86
CA ASP A 274 18.42 7.66 19.59
C ASP A 274 17.00 7.87 19.08
N ASP A 275 16.81 7.77 17.76
CA ASP A 275 15.50 7.71 17.10
C ASP A 275 15.54 6.76 15.90
N ALA A 276 14.38 6.34 15.38
CA ALA A 276 14.34 5.42 14.24
C ALA A 276 13.17 5.64 13.29
N ILE A 277 13.35 5.28 12.02
CA ILE A 277 12.28 5.08 11.03
C ILE A 277 12.32 3.61 10.64
N LEU A 278 11.49 2.82 11.32
CA LEU A 278 11.42 1.37 11.16
C LEU A 278 10.40 1.02 10.07
N MET A 279 10.92 0.53 8.96
CA MET A 279 10.18 0.05 7.79
C MET A 279 10.17 -1.48 7.79
N PRO A 280 9.11 -2.12 8.31
CA PRO A 280 8.99 -3.57 8.30
C PRO A 280 8.74 -4.10 6.89
N PRO A 281 8.88 -5.42 6.68
CA PRO A 281 8.34 -6.11 5.50
C PRO A 281 6.88 -5.72 5.23
N GLN A 282 6.47 -5.81 3.97
CA GLN A 282 5.13 -5.41 3.54
C GLN A 282 4.38 -6.58 2.91
N GLN A 283 3.05 -6.50 2.95
CA GLN A 283 2.15 -7.48 2.37
C GLN A 283 0.95 -6.80 1.70
N ALA A 284 0.13 -7.56 0.98
CA ALA A 284 -1.17 -7.07 0.51
C ALA A 284 -2.03 -6.61 1.70
N GLY A 285 -2.79 -5.52 1.51
CA GLY A 285 -3.65 -4.96 2.54
C GLY A 285 -4.70 -5.95 3.07
N ASP A 286 -5.17 -5.71 4.29
CA ASP A 286 -5.97 -6.68 5.07
C ASP A 286 -7.19 -7.24 4.34
N LEU A 287 -7.89 -6.42 3.55
CA LEU A 287 -9.08 -6.86 2.82
C LEU A 287 -8.76 -7.94 1.77
N ALA A 288 -7.55 -7.97 1.20
CA ALA A 288 -7.16 -9.02 0.26
C ALA A 288 -7.03 -10.38 0.97
N TRP A 289 -6.53 -10.39 2.21
CA TRP A 289 -6.46 -11.57 3.06
C TRP A 289 -7.85 -12.05 3.46
N GLN A 290 -8.68 -11.13 3.96
CA GLN A 290 -10.05 -11.43 4.39
C GLN A 290 -10.92 -11.96 3.25
N ALA A 291 -10.71 -11.45 2.03
CA ALA A 291 -11.43 -11.89 0.84
C ALA A 291 -10.85 -13.19 0.22
N GLY A 292 -9.81 -13.79 0.81
CA GLY A 292 -9.19 -15.01 0.27
C GLY A 292 -8.59 -14.82 -1.12
N LEU A 293 -7.95 -13.67 -1.37
CA LEU A 293 -7.34 -13.32 -2.66
C LEU A 293 -5.82 -13.46 -2.67
N VAL A 294 -5.20 -13.62 -1.50
CA VAL A 294 -3.75 -13.84 -1.37
C VAL A 294 -3.37 -15.25 -1.83
N ALA A 295 -2.31 -15.34 -2.62
CA ALA A 295 -1.88 -16.61 -3.20
C ALA A 295 -1.27 -17.53 -2.14
N ALA A 296 -1.44 -18.84 -2.30
CA ALA A 296 -0.89 -19.82 -1.38
C ALA A 296 0.65 -19.73 -1.35
N GLY A 297 1.22 -19.63 -0.15
CA GLY A 297 2.67 -19.52 0.05
C GLY A 297 3.27 -18.16 -0.30
N THR A 298 2.44 -17.14 -0.54
CA THR A 298 2.87 -15.75 -0.74
C THR A 298 2.10 -14.80 0.17
N ASP A 299 2.50 -13.53 0.15
CA ASP A 299 1.88 -12.46 0.94
C ASP A 299 1.12 -11.44 0.07
N TRP A 300 0.88 -11.80 -1.19
CA TRP A 300 0.36 -10.91 -2.22
C TRP A 300 -0.79 -11.57 -3.01
N ALA A 301 -1.61 -10.76 -3.65
CA ALA A 301 -2.79 -11.23 -4.39
C ALA A 301 -2.41 -11.73 -5.80
N ALA A 302 -2.81 -12.96 -6.12
CA ALA A 302 -2.60 -13.53 -7.45
C ALA A 302 -3.65 -13.00 -8.46
N VAL A 303 -3.15 -12.48 -9.57
CA VAL A 303 -3.96 -11.93 -10.65
C VAL A 303 -3.45 -12.40 -12.01
N ASP A 304 -4.33 -12.37 -13.00
CA ASP A 304 -3.89 -12.32 -14.40
C ASP A 304 -3.12 -11.00 -14.64
N PRO A 305 -1.86 -11.06 -15.12
CA PRO A 305 -1.02 -9.87 -15.24
C PRO A 305 -1.51 -8.79 -16.20
N ALA A 306 -2.27 -9.16 -17.23
CA ALA A 306 -2.71 -8.24 -18.29
C ALA A 306 -4.06 -7.58 -17.97
N SER A 307 -4.93 -8.27 -17.23
CA SER A 307 -6.27 -7.78 -16.87
C SER A 307 -6.40 -7.32 -15.42
N HIS A 308 -5.50 -7.78 -14.55
CA HIS A 308 -5.56 -7.62 -13.10
C HIS A 308 -6.78 -8.30 -12.44
N ARG A 309 -7.46 -9.18 -13.18
CA ARG A 309 -8.52 -10.04 -12.66
C ARG A 309 -7.91 -11.07 -11.71
N THR A 310 -8.56 -11.31 -10.58
CA THR A 310 -8.09 -12.32 -9.63
C THR A 310 -8.29 -13.72 -10.19
N LEU A 311 -7.38 -14.64 -9.88
CA LEU A 311 -7.54 -16.04 -10.28
C LEU A 311 -8.63 -16.76 -9.48
N ALA A 312 -8.98 -16.23 -8.31
CA ALA A 312 -9.95 -16.82 -7.41
C ALA A 312 -11.40 -16.43 -7.75
N ASP A 313 -11.64 -15.26 -8.35
CA ASP A 313 -12.97 -14.78 -8.70
C ASP A 313 -12.97 -13.98 -10.00
N PRO A 314 -13.71 -14.42 -11.04
CA PRO A 314 -13.77 -13.69 -12.29
C PRO A 314 -14.58 -12.38 -12.18
N ARG A 315 -15.10 -11.97 -11.02
CA ARG A 315 -15.76 -10.67 -10.84
C ARG A 315 -14.91 -9.67 -10.06
N VAL A 316 -13.77 -10.11 -9.53
CA VAL A 316 -12.90 -9.31 -8.67
C VAL A 316 -11.61 -9.00 -9.40
N PHE A 317 -11.19 -7.74 -9.31
CA PHE A 317 -9.92 -7.23 -9.78
C PHE A 317 -9.12 -6.70 -8.59
N VAL A 318 -7.81 -6.85 -8.64
CA VAL A 318 -6.89 -6.32 -7.64
C VAL A 318 -5.87 -5.45 -8.34
N VAL A 319 -5.72 -4.20 -7.90
CA VAL A 319 -4.80 -3.22 -8.51
C VAL A 319 -3.84 -2.62 -7.50
N GLY A 320 -2.74 -2.08 -8.01
CA GLY A 320 -1.71 -1.43 -7.21
C GLY A 320 -0.85 -2.40 -6.42
N ASP A 321 -0.47 -1.98 -5.23
CA ASP A 321 0.63 -2.62 -4.49
C ASP A 321 0.32 -4.02 -3.98
N MET A 322 -0.94 -4.47 -4.02
CA MET A 322 -1.32 -5.81 -3.56
C MET A 322 -0.91 -6.94 -4.52
N ILE A 323 -0.61 -6.61 -5.78
CA ILE A 323 -0.36 -7.61 -6.83
C ILE A 323 0.91 -8.41 -6.53
N ASP A 324 0.79 -9.74 -6.66
CA ASP A 324 1.88 -10.71 -6.56
C ASP A 324 2.79 -10.71 -7.80
N ARG A 325 3.62 -11.73 -7.95
CA ARG A 325 4.50 -11.95 -9.09
C ARG A 325 3.69 -12.06 -10.37
N VAL A 326 4.10 -11.30 -11.39
CA VAL A 326 3.44 -11.23 -12.70
C VAL A 326 4.27 -11.84 -13.83
N SER A 327 5.57 -12.10 -13.59
CA SER A 327 6.43 -12.74 -14.57
C SER A 327 7.56 -13.51 -13.88
N PRO A 328 7.94 -14.70 -14.36
CA PRO A 328 9.14 -15.39 -13.89
C PRO A 328 10.43 -14.64 -14.28
N LEU A 329 10.38 -13.73 -15.26
CA LEU A 329 11.57 -13.03 -15.76
C LEU A 329 12.04 -11.90 -14.86
N PHE A 330 11.12 -11.22 -14.17
CA PHE A 330 11.45 -10.04 -13.35
C PHE A 330 10.69 -10.00 -12.01
N GLY A 331 9.83 -10.98 -11.73
CA GLY A 331 9.07 -11.01 -10.49
C GLY A 331 7.84 -10.10 -10.55
N HIS A 332 7.90 -8.99 -9.83
CA HIS A 332 6.76 -8.11 -9.56
C HIS A 332 6.78 -6.85 -10.42
N TYR A 333 5.60 -6.30 -10.71
CA TYR A 333 5.52 -4.89 -11.07
C TYR A 333 6.04 -4.03 -9.89
N PRO A 334 6.74 -2.92 -10.15
CA PRO A 334 7.14 -2.01 -9.09
C PRO A 334 5.88 -1.43 -8.44
N LYS A 335 5.85 -1.44 -7.10
CA LYS A 335 4.69 -1.01 -6.30
C LYS A 335 4.69 0.52 -6.16
N THR A 336 4.28 1.21 -7.22
CA THR A 336 4.37 2.69 -7.37
C THR A 336 3.01 3.31 -7.68
N GLY A 337 2.87 4.62 -7.42
CA GLY A 337 1.63 5.35 -7.66
C GLY A 337 1.18 5.30 -9.12
N GLU A 338 2.08 5.58 -10.07
CA GLU A 338 1.73 5.52 -11.50
C GLU A 338 1.43 4.09 -11.96
N MET A 339 2.16 3.08 -11.45
CA MET A 339 1.83 1.68 -11.74
C MET A 339 0.40 1.35 -11.29
N ALA A 340 0.05 1.70 -10.06
CA ALA A 340 -1.30 1.49 -9.53
C ALA A 340 -2.36 2.24 -10.36
N LEU A 341 -2.10 3.49 -10.76
CA LEU A 341 -2.97 4.27 -11.63
C LEU A 341 -3.23 3.54 -12.95
N ARG A 342 -2.17 3.13 -13.68
CA ARG A 342 -2.31 2.40 -14.95
C ARG A 342 -3.06 1.08 -14.78
N GLN A 343 -2.78 0.33 -13.72
CA GLN A 343 -3.49 -0.93 -13.42
C GLN A 343 -4.98 -0.69 -13.15
N GLY A 344 -5.33 0.40 -12.46
CA GLY A 344 -6.72 0.83 -12.29
C GLY A 344 -7.43 1.11 -13.61
N GLN A 345 -6.76 1.81 -14.54
CA GLN A 345 -7.30 2.08 -15.87
C GLN A 345 -7.47 0.81 -16.71
N ILE A 346 -6.57 -0.15 -16.58
CA ILE A 346 -6.65 -1.46 -17.25
C ILE A 346 -7.86 -2.23 -16.71
N ALA A 347 -8.00 -2.36 -15.39
CA ALA A 347 -9.15 -3.02 -14.79
C ALA A 347 -10.48 -2.38 -15.23
N ALA A 348 -10.54 -1.05 -15.26
CA ALA A 348 -11.69 -0.30 -15.78
C ALA A 348 -12.00 -0.61 -17.25
N ALA A 349 -10.98 -0.69 -18.11
CA ALA A 349 -11.16 -1.01 -19.53
C ALA A 349 -11.66 -2.44 -19.74
N HIS A 350 -11.19 -3.40 -18.93
CA HIS A 350 -11.70 -4.77 -18.95
C HIS A 350 -13.16 -4.85 -18.55
N ILE A 351 -13.54 -4.23 -17.43
CA ILE A 351 -14.94 -4.20 -16.98
C ILE A 351 -15.83 -3.49 -18.01
N ALA A 352 -15.39 -2.37 -18.58
CA ALA A 352 -16.16 -1.64 -19.58
C ALA A 352 -16.39 -2.44 -20.87
N ALA A 353 -15.40 -3.24 -21.31
CA ALA A 353 -15.56 -4.15 -22.43
C ALA A 353 -16.59 -5.24 -22.12
N GLU A 354 -16.51 -5.86 -20.93
CA GLU A 354 -17.44 -6.91 -20.49
C GLU A 354 -18.86 -6.40 -20.34
N ALA A 355 -19.04 -5.22 -19.72
CA ALA A 355 -20.34 -4.57 -19.59
C ALA A 355 -20.97 -4.23 -20.96
N ALA A 356 -20.16 -4.10 -22.01
CA ALA A 356 -20.60 -3.86 -23.38
C ALA A 356 -20.69 -5.16 -24.22
N GLY A 357 -20.42 -6.34 -23.65
CA GLY A 357 -20.41 -7.61 -24.37
C GLY A 357 -19.30 -7.71 -25.43
N ARG A 358 -18.17 -7.01 -25.23
CA ARG A 358 -17.02 -6.99 -26.13
C ARG A 358 -15.80 -7.68 -25.51
N GLU A 359 -14.87 -8.11 -26.36
CA GLU A 359 -13.57 -8.61 -25.91
C GLU A 359 -12.75 -7.49 -25.27
N ALA A 360 -12.12 -7.80 -24.13
CA ALA A 360 -11.31 -6.85 -23.40
C ALA A 360 -9.94 -6.62 -24.06
N PRO A 361 -9.40 -5.38 -24.03
CA PRO A 361 -8.11 -5.09 -24.64
C PRO A 361 -6.96 -5.72 -23.86
N LYS A 362 -5.93 -6.23 -24.54
CA LYS A 362 -4.70 -6.69 -23.89
C LYS A 362 -3.78 -5.50 -23.66
N LEU A 363 -3.80 -4.97 -22.44
CA LEU A 363 -3.01 -3.82 -22.04
C LEU A 363 -1.91 -4.24 -21.06
N LEU A 364 -0.81 -3.49 -21.07
CA LEU A 364 0.24 -3.61 -20.06
C LEU A 364 0.50 -2.21 -19.49
N PRO A 365 0.74 -2.11 -18.17
CA PRO A 365 1.03 -0.82 -17.56
C PRO A 365 2.43 -0.34 -17.93
N ALA A 366 2.74 0.91 -17.60
CA ALA A 366 4.09 1.47 -17.60
C ALA A 366 4.23 2.36 -16.37
N SER A 367 5.46 2.64 -15.95
CA SER A 367 5.70 3.52 -14.81
C SER A 367 6.96 4.35 -15.00
N THR A 368 6.87 5.63 -14.66
CA THR A 368 8.00 6.52 -14.47
C THR A 368 8.13 6.84 -12.98
N CYS A 369 9.33 6.70 -12.44
CA CYS A 369 9.67 7.12 -11.09
C CYS A 369 10.72 8.21 -11.14
N PHE A 370 10.40 9.36 -10.55
CA PHE A 370 11.38 10.40 -10.27
C PHE A 370 11.87 10.24 -8.84
N VAL A 371 13.19 10.31 -8.67
CA VAL A 371 13.86 10.02 -7.39
C VAL A 371 14.87 11.12 -7.13
N LEU A 372 14.71 11.84 -6.02
CA LEU A 372 15.66 12.86 -5.61
C LEU A 372 16.85 12.19 -4.88
N ALA A 373 17.95 11.99 -5.60
CA ALA A 373 19.17 11.35 -5.08
C ALA A 373 20.01 12.32 -4.24
N GLY A 374 20.06 13.59 -4.63
CA GLY A 374 20.76 14.67 -3.94
C GLY A 374 19.84 15.88 -3.77
N THR A 375 20.02 16.65 -2.70
CA THR A 375 19.18 17.83 -2.40
C THR A 375 19.93 19.14 -2.56
N GLU A 376 21.25 19.15 -2.30
CA GLU A 376 22.10 20.34 -2.25
C GLU A 376 23.53 19.99 -2.69
N PRO A 377 23.86 20.08 -3.99
CA PRO A 377 22.96 20.42 -5.10
C PRO A 377 21.92 19.32 -5.37
N MET A 378 20.78 19.72 -5.94
CA MET A 378 19.75 18.77 -6.34
C MET A 378 20.27 17.84 -7.44
N GLU A 379 19.99 16.55 -7.28
CA GLU A 379 20.34 15.53 -8.25
C GLU A 379 19.17 14.54 -8.33
N MET A 380 18.71 14.21 -9.53
CA MET A 380 17.54 13.39 -9.73
C MET A 380 17.82 12.23 -10.67
N ALA A 381 17.18 11.09 -10.43
CA ALA A 381 17.08 10.05 -11.43
C ALA A 381 15.63 9.84 -11.84
N ARG A 382 15.45 9.56 -13.12
CA ARG A 382 14.21 9.14 -13.72
C ARG A 382 14.35 7.69 -14.16
N ILE A 383 13.52 6.82 -13.59
CA ILE A 383 13.49 5.39 -13.87
C ILE A 383 12.20 5.10 -14.63
N GLU A 384 12.31 4.73 -15.89
CA GLU A 384 11.19 4.36 -16.74
C GLU A 384 11.14 2.85 -16.89
N THR A 385 9.96 2.29 -16.68
CA THR A 385 9.72 0.87 -16.82
C THR A 385 8.58 0.62 -17.79
N THR A 386 8.87 -0.13 -18.85
CA THR A 386 7.89 -0.53 -19.87
C THR A 386 7.85 -2.05 -20.02
N TYR A 387 6.77 -2.55 -20.59
CA TYR A 387 6.51 -3.97 -20.70
C TYR A 387 5.97 -4.33 -22.08
N ARG A 388 6.26 -5.54 -22.52
CA ARG A 388 5.68 -6.12 -23.74
C ARG A 388 5.35 -7.60 -23.54
N LEU A 389 4.28 -8.05 -24.17
CA LEU A 389 3.98 -9.47 -24.30
C LEU A 389 4.94 -10.09 -25.33
N ARG A 390 5.55 -11.21 -24.97
CA ARG A 390 6.29 -12.08 -25.89
C ARG A 390 5.32 -13.05 -26.57
N GLY A 391 5.78 -13.66 -27.66
CA GLY A 391 4.98 -14.66 -28.40
C GLY A 391 4.65 -15.93 -27.60
N ASP A 392 5.40 -16.21 -26.54
CA ASP A 392 5.18 -17.32 -25.59
C ASP A 392 4.26 -16.93 -24.42
N GLY A 393 3.66 -15.74 -24.44
CA GLY A 393 2.77 -15.24 -23.39
C GLY A 393 3.49 -14.65 -22.18
N LEU A 394 4.82 -14.72 -22.10
CA LEU A 394 5.58 -14.09 -21.01
C LEU A 394 5.63 -12.58 -21.16
N ILE A 395 5.57 -11.88 -20.04
CA ILE A 395 5.79 -10.43 -20.00
C ILE A 395 7.28 -10.16 -19.82
N GLN A 396 7.84 -9.40 -20.74
CA GLN A 396 9.21 -8.90 -20.66
C GLN A 396 9.21 -7.45 -20.20
N GLN A 397 10.12 -7.13 -19.27
CA GLN A 397 10.35 -5.79 -18.75
C GLN A 397 11.54 -5.13 -19.46
N ALA A 398 11.45 -3.82 -19.68
CA ALA A 398 12.58 -2.97 -20.01
C ALA A 398 12.64 -1.81 -19.01
N VAL A 399 13.84 -1.53 -18.49
CA VAL A 399 14.09 -0.42 -17.57
C VAL A 399 15.10 0.53 -18.20
N LYS A 400 14.76 1.82 -18.25
CA LYS A 400 15.68 2.89 -18.62
C LYS A 400 15.88 3.80 -17.43
N GLN A 401 17.13 4.16 -17.16
CA GLN A 401 17.48 5.09 -16.10
C GLN A 401 18.20 6.29 -16.72
N HIS A 402 17.71 7.48 -16.39
CA HIS A 402 18.33 8.74 -16.76
C HIS A 402 18.70 9.47 -15.47
N TYR A 403 19.95 9.92 -15.38
CA TYR A 403 20.44 10.71 -14.27
C TYR A 403 20.60 12.17 -14.69
N ASP A 404 20.12 13.09 -13.86
CA ASP A 404 20.19 14.53 -14.06
C ASP A 404 20.86 15.19 -12.84
N ALA A 405 21.97 15.88 -13.09
CA ALA A 405 22.72 16.60 -12.06
C ALA A 405 22.17 18.02 -11.78
N GLN A 406 21.23 18.51 -12.59
CA GLN A 406 20.63 19.84 -12.48
C GLN A 406 19.13 19.79 -12.83
N PRO A 407 18.33 18.99 -12.10
CA PRO A 407 16.91 18.83 -12.37
C PRO A 407 16.14 20.14 -12.18
N ARG A 408 15.01 20.25 -12.85
CA ARG A 408 14.10 21.42 -12.82
C ARG A 408 12.72 21.01 -12.29
N ASP A 409 12.72 20.31 -11.17
CA ASP A 409 11.53 19.81 -10.48
C ASP A 409 10.60 18.97 -11.40
N GLU A 410 11.18 18.13 -12.26
CA GLU A 410 10.42 17.23 -13.13
C GLU A 410 9.51 16.26 -12.33
N ASP A 411 9.88 15.94 -11.08
CA ASP A 411 9.06 15.19 -10.12
C ASP A 411 7.77 15.92 -9.75
N VAL A 412 7.83 17.23 -9.52
CA VAL A 412 6.67 18.08 -9.24
C VAL A 412 5.79 18.22 -10.47
N ALA A 413 6.39 18.42 -11.65
CA ALA A 413 5.65 18.49 -12.91
C ALA A 413 4.92 17.17 -13.21
N TRP A 414 5.60 16.03 -13.03
CA TRP A 414 5.00 14.71 -13.14
C TRP A 414 3.85 14.52 -12.17
N ALA A 415 4.03 14.86 -10.88
CA ALA A 415 2.99 14.69 -9.88
C ALA A 415 1.74 15.52 -10.22
N LYS A 416 1.92 16.78 -10.64
CA LYS A 416 0.81 17.63 -11.11
C LYS A 416 0.07 17.01 -12.29
N GLY A 417 0.79 16.44 -13.26
CA GLY A 417 0.21 15.73 -14.39
C GLY A 417 -0.63 14.52 -13.94
N MET A 418 -0.10 13.69 -13.04
CA MET A 418 -0.83 12.54 -12.51
C MET A 418 -2.05 12.97 -11.67
N PHE A 419 -1.96 14.06 -10.92
CA PHE A 419 -3.10 14.61 -10.20
C PHE A 419 -4.18 15.14 -11.16
N ALA A 420 -3.80 15.79 -12.26
CA ALA A 420 -4.76 16.25 -13.26
C ALA A 420 -5.51 15.06 -13.91
N GLU A 421 -4.82 13.94 -14.11
CA GLU A 421 -5.42 12.72 -14.63
C GLU A 421 -6.45 12.10 -13.65
N LEU A 422 -6.18 12.13 -12.35
CA LEU A 422 -7.08 11.57 -11.33
C LEU A 422 -8.25 12.50 -10.97
N PHE A 423 -7.98 13.80 -10.85
CA PHE A 423 -8.89 14.79 -10.25
C PHE A 423 -9.48 15.79 -11.26
N GLY A 424 -9.02 15.76 -12.52
CA GLY A 424 -9.30 16.78 -13.52
C GLY A 424 -8.27 17.91 -13.50
N ALA A 425 -8.21 18.69 -14.59
CA ALA A 425 -7.41 19.92 -14.62
C ALA A 425 -7.97 20.91 -13.60
N ALA A 426 -7.07 21.52 -12.81
CA ALA A 426 -7.40 22.52 -11.80
C ALA A 426 -7.71 23.88 -12.42
#